data_AF-A0AAE8TVQ8-F1
#
_entry.id   AF-A0AAE8TVQ8-F1
#
_cell.length_a   1.000
_cell.length_b   1.000
_cell.length_c   1.000
_cell.angle_alpha   90.00
_cell.angle_beta   90.00
_cell.angle_gamma   90.00
#
_symmetry.space_group_name_H-M   'P 1'
#
loop_
_entity.id
_entity.type
_entity.pdbx_description
1 polymer ?
#
loop_
_entity_poly.entity_id
_entity_poly.type
_entity_poly.pdbx_seq_one_letter_code
_entity_poly.pdbx_strand_id
1 'polypeptide(L)'
;MSSTRFDPILLHRQHFIDEVTCLDEIFDVLDGWPEDKRGLAYDTLLKACRDTANGRFPLSAARENFRRFLKMSGVLAMVEGGPKFERLMNHQIGNA
;
A
#
# COMPACT_ATOMS: atom_id res chain seq x y z
N MET A 1 16.39 16.27 -8.45
CA MET A 1 16.94 15.72 -7.19
C MET A 1 16.94 14.21 -7.33
N SER A 2 17.98 13.51 -6.88
CA SER A 2 17.99 12.04 -6.92
C SER A 2 17.17 11.50 -5.75
N SER A 3 15.98 10.97 -6.01
CA SER A 3 15.18 10.33 -4.97
C SER A 3 15.85 9.03 -4.52
N THR A 4 16.00 8.85 -3.21
CA THR A 4 16.51 7.59 -2.66
C THR A 4 15.54 6.47 -3.01
N ARG A 5 16.08 5.40 -3.62
CA ARG A 5 15.29 4.24 -4.05
C ARG A 5 15.32 3.12 -3.02
N PHE A 6 14.31 2.27 -3.08
CA PHE A 6 14.17 1.05 -2.29
C PHE A 6 13.82 -0.13 -3.20
N ASP A 7 13.87 -1.36 -2.66
CA ASP A 7 13.49 -2.56 -3.43
C ASP A 7 12.05 -2.46 -3.95
N PRO A 8 11.79 -2.70 -5.24
CA PRO A 8 10.52 -2.39 -5.86
C PRO A 8 9.32 -3.05 -5.15
N ILE A 9 8.19 -2.34 -5.16
CA ILE A 9 6.87 -2.89 -4.86
C ILE A 9 6.11 -2.98 -6.17
N LEU A 10 5.64 -4.19 -6.49
CA LEU A 10 4.90 -4.46 -7.71
C LEU A 10 3.39 -4.21 -7.50
N LEU A 11 2.78 -3.39 -8.34
CA LEU A 11 1.34 -3.17 -8.37
C LEU A 11 0.72 -3.82 -9.61
N HIS A 12 -0.35 -4.58 -9.42
CA HIS A 12 -1.16 -5.05 -10.55
C HIS A 12 -2.07 -3.91 -11.00
N ARG A 13 -1.86 -3.43 -12.23
CA ARG A 13 -2.82 -2.61 -12.95
C ARG A 13 -3.63 -3.51 -13.88
N GLN A 14 -4.69 -2.97 -14.50
CA GLN A 14 -5.57 -3.75 -15.38
C GLN A 14 -4.84 -4.45 -16.54
N HIS A 15 -3.77 -3.84 -17.07
CA HIS A 15 -3.10 -4.33 -18.28
C HIS A 15 -1.58 -4.49 -18.15
N PHE A 16 -0.99 -4.16 -17.00
CA PHE A 16 0.46 -4.23 -16.78
C PHE A 16 0.83 -4.32 -15.30
N ILE A 17 2.09 -4.67 -15.03
CA ILE A 17 2.72 -4.57 -13.72
C ILE A 17 3.44 -3.23 -13.64
N ASP A 18 3.13 -2.48 -12.61
CA ASP A 18 3.77 -1.20 -12.32
C ASP A 18 4.76 -1.38 -11.16
N GLU A 19 5.90 -0.70 -11.21
CA GLU A 19 6.95 -0.80 -10.19
C GLU A 19 7.07 0.53 -9.45
N VAL A 20 6.89 0.48 -8.14
CA VAL A 20 7.15 1.63 -7.26
C VAL A 20 8.47 1.40 -6.54
N THR A 21 9.43 2.30 -6.75
CA THR A 21 10.84 2.22 -6.35
C THR A 21 11.27 3.38 -5.47
N CYS A 22 10.48 4.46 -5.37
CA CYS A 22 10.82 5.61 -4.55
C CYS A 22 9.60 6.23 -3.84
N LEU A 23 9.86 7.19 -2.97
CA LEU A 23 8.81 7.85 -2.18
C LEU A 23 7.87 8.71 -3.04
N ASP A 24 8.40 9.38 -4.06
CA ASP A 24 7.60 10.26 -4.94
C ASP A 24 6.53 9.45 -5.69
N GLU A 25 6.91 8.29 -6.22
CA GLU A 25 5.98 7.35 -6.87
C GLU A 25 4.89 6.82 -5.91
N ILE A 26 5.17 6.73 -4.59
CA ILE A 26 4.11 6.40 -3.60
C ILE A 26 3.09 7.53 -3.54
N PHE A 27 3.52 8.79 -3.53
CA PHE A 27 2.61 9.93 -3.54
C PHE A 27 1.75 9.95 -4.82
N ASP A 28 2.34 9.66 -5.98
CA ASP A 28 1.58 9.55 -7.24
C ASP A 28 0.46 8.48 -7.15
N VAL A 29 0.75 7.33 -6.53
CA VAL A 29 -0.27 6.29 -6.29
C VAL A 29 -1.36 6.77 -5.34
N LEU A 30 -1.00 7.49 -4.28
CA LEU A 30 -1.94 7.99 -3.27
C LEU A 30 -2.83 9.12 -3.81
N ASP A 31 -2.27 10.03 -4.60
CA ASP A 31 -3.01 11.14 -5.22
C ASP A 31 -4.11 10.60 -6.16
N GLY A 32 -3.83 9.50 -6.87
CA GLY A 32 -4.81 8.77 -7.68
C GLY A 32 -5.74 7.83 -6.91
N TRP A 33 -5.65 7.75 -5.58
CA TRP A 33 -6.45 6.80 -4.80
C TRP A 33 -7.91 7.24 -4.69
N PRO A 34 -8.92 6.36 -4.90
CA PRO A 34 -10.33 6.72 -4.86
C PRO A 34 -10.73 7.39 -3.54
N GLU A 35 -11.40 8.54 -3.60
CA GLU A 35 -11.73 9.35 -2.43
C GLU A 35 -12.60 8.62 -1.41
N ASP A 36 -13.57 7.83 -1.89
CA ASP A 36 -14.45 6.98 -1.07
C ASP A 36 -13.69 5.86 -0.32
N LYS A 37 -12.46 5.57 -0.73
CA LYS A 37 -11.58 4.57 -0.12
C LYS A 37 -10.45 5.17 0.72
N ARG A 38 -10.43 6.51 0.89
CA ARG A 38 -9.47 7.20 1.78
C ARG A 38 -9.97 7.16 3.22
N GLY A 39 -9.64 6.07 3.92
CA GLY A 39 -9.91 5.90 5.34
C GLY A 39 -8.64 6.04 6.21
N LEU A 40 -8.75 5.67 7.48
CA LEU A 40 -7.65 5.79 8.46
C LEU A 40 -6.31 5.18 8.00
N ALA A 41 -6.35 4.08 7.26
CA ALA A 41 -5.15 3.45 6.72
C ALA A 41 -4.45 4.33 5.67
N TYR A 42 -5.21 5.04 4.83
CA TYR A 42 -4.69 6.01 3.86
C TYR A 42 -4.02 7.19 4.59
N ASP A 43 -4.70 7.77 5.59
CA ASP A 43 -4.17 8.92 6.35
C ASP A 43 -2.89 8.56 7.11
N THR A 44 -2.85 7.36 7.69
CA THR A 44 -1.68 6.85 8.41
C THR A 44 -0.49 6.69 7.47
N LEU A 45 -0.71 6.11 6.29
CA LEU A 45 0.33 5.96 5.28
C LEU A 45 0.81 7.33 4.76
N LEU A 46 -0.12 8.21 4.41
CA LEU A 46 0.20 9.55 3.90
C LEU A 46 1.04 10.35 4.91
N LYS A 47 0.71 10.23 6.21
CA LYS A 47 1.51 10.81 7.29
C LYS A 47 2.92 10.22 7.33
N ALA A 48 3.06 8.89 7.27
CA ALA A 48 4.36 8.23 7.26
C ALA A 48 5.23 8.68 6.07
N CYS A 49 4.64 8.79 4.88
CA CYS A 49 5.33 9.28 3.68
C CYS A 49 5.81 10.74 3.86
N ARG A 50 4.96 11.62 4.40
CA ARG A 50 5.35 13.00 4.71
C ARG A 50 6.45 13.07 5.76
N ASP A 51 6.39 12.24 6.80
CA ASP A 51 7.44 12.17 7.81
C ASP A 51 8.76 11.67 7.22
N THR A 52 8.74 10.73 6.27
CA THR A 52 9.93 10.31 5.53
C THR A 52 10.51 11.42 4.67
N ALA A 53 9.67 12.15 3.94
CA ALA A 53 10.14 13.29 3.13
C ALA A 53 10.83 14.37 4.00
N ASN A 54 10.40 14.52 5.25
CA ASN A 54 11.01 15.42 6.23
C ASN A 54 12.17 14.80 7.02
N GLY A 55 12.60 13.58 6.69
CA GLY A 55 13.69 12.89 7.38
C GLY A 55 13.35 12.38 8.80
N ARG A 56 12.07 12.36 9.18
CA ARG A 56 11.58 11.96 10.51
C ARG A 56 11.13 10.50 10.59
N PHE A 57 11.03 9.82 9.45
CA PHE A 57 10.62 8.42 9.37
C PHE A 57 11.45 7.64 8.34
N PRO A 58 11.96 6.44 8.66
CA PRO A 58 12.81 5.69 7.73
C PRO A 58 12.12 5.34 6.41
N LEU A 59 12.83 5.48 5.28
CA LEU A 59 12.30 5.14 3.96
C LEU A 59 11.86 3.68 3.85
N SER A 60 12.62 2.75 4.43
CA SER A 60 12.27 1.32 4.47
C SER A 60 10.96 1.05 5.23
N ALA A 61 10.67 1.83 6.28
CA ALA A 61 9.44 1.72 7.04
C ALA A 61 8.24 2.31 6.26
N ALA A 62 8.44 3.41 5.52
CA ALA A 62 7.41 3.95 4.63
C ALA A 62 7.06 2.96 3.51
N ARG A 63 8.08 2.35 2.89
CA ARG A 63 7.91 1.26 1.93
C ARG A 63 7.07 0.12 2.51
N GLU A 64 7.40 -0.37 3.70
CA GLU A 64 6.65 -1.48 4.32
C GLU A 64 5.21 -1.09 4.67
N ASN A 65 4.97 0.15 5.14
CA ASN A 65 3.62 0.67 5.34
C ASN A 65 2.83 0.70 4.02
N PHE A 66 3.45 1.15 2.93
CA PHE A 66 2.82 1.15 1.61
C PHE A 66 2.47 -0.27 1.14
N ARG A 67 3.39 -1.22 1.27
CA ARG A 67 3.13 -2.64 0.95
C ARG A 67 1.94 -3.21 1.74
N ARG A 68 1.86 -2.91 3.05
CA ARG A 68 0.75 -3.33 3.91
C ARG A 68 -0.57 -2.68 3.50
N PHE A 69 -0.54 -1.39 3.18
CA PHE A 69 -1.71 -0.65 2.69
C PHE A 69 -2.28 -1.27 1.40
N LEU A 70 -1.41 -1.55 0.41
CA LEU A 70 -1.81 -2.23 -0.82
C LEU A 70 -2.39 -3.62 -0.56
N LYS A 71 -1.80 -4.37 0.40
CA LYS A 71 -2.31 -5.69 0.78
C LYS A 71 -3.71 -5.60 1.38
N MET A 72 -3.94 -4.62 2.24
CA MET A 72 -5.23 -4.40 2.89
C MET A 72 -6.31 -3.93 1.91
N SER A 73 -5.94 -3.17 0.87
CA SER A 73 -6.88 -2.68 -0.13
C SER A 73 -7.23 -3.70 -1.22
N GLY A 74 -6.57 -4.87 -1.24
CA GLY A 74 -6.77 -5.88 -2.28
C GLY A 74 -6.19 -5.51 -3.64
N VAL A 75 -5.38 -4.44 -3.71
CA VAL A 75 -4.71 -3.95 -4.94
C VAL A 75 -3.27 -4.46 -5.04
N LEU A 76 -2.73 -5.06 -3.97
CA LEU A 76 -1.41 -5.66 -4.04
C LEU A 76 -1.41 -6.80 -5.06
N ALA A 77 -0.44 -6.75 -5.96
CA ALA A 77 -0.20 -7.86 -6.84
C ALA A 77 0.14 -9.10 -6.01
N MET A 78 -0.73 -10.12 -6.05
CA MET A 78 -0.33 -11.42 -5.56
C MET A 78 0.81 -11.87 -6.47
N VAL A 79 2.05 -11.84 -5.97
CA VAL A 79 3.06 -12.78 -6.47
C VAL A 79 2.42 -14.15 -6.28
N GLU A 80 1.94 -14.76 -7.37
CA GLU A 80 1.36 -16.10 -7.35
C GLU A 80 2.43 -17.04 -6.76
N GLY A 81 2.27 -17.38 -5.48
CA GLY A 81 3.28 -18.16 -4.74
C GLY A 81 3.34 -17.93 -3.21
N GLY A 82 2.62 -16.96 -2.64
CA GLY A 82 2.55 -16.78 -1.18
C GLY A 82 1.33 -17.47 -0.54
N PRO A 83 1.45 -18.07 0.67
CA PRO A 83 0.34 -18.79 1.30
C PRO A 83 -0.84 -17.85 1.56
N LYS A 84 -2.00 -18.21 1.01
CA LYS A 84 -3.27 -17.53 1.21
C LYS A 84 -3.72 -17.76 2.66
N PHE A 85 -3.50 -16.77 3.52
CA PHE A 85 -4.24 -16.68 4.78
C PHE A 85 -5.62 -16.10 4.48
N GLU A 86 -6.51 -16.95 3.98
CA GLU A 86 -7.94 -16.67 3.95
C GLU A 86 -8.42 -16.49 5.39
N ARG A 87 -8.62 -15.22 5.78
CA ARG A 87 -9.28 -14.88 7.02
C ARG A 87 -10.76 -15.23 6.86
N LEU A 88 -11.10 -16.46 7.22
CA LEU A 88 -12.46 -16.89 7.53
C LEU A 88 -13.06 -15.91 8.53
N MET A 89 -13.90 -15.00 8.04
CA MET A 89 -14.93 -14.35 8.85
C MET A 89 -16.27 -14.67 8.22
N ASN A 90 -16.62 -15.95 8.29
CA ASN A 90 -18.00 -16.40 8.26
C ASN A 90 -18.39 -16.79 9.69
N HIS A 91 -19.12 -15.93 10.38
CA HIS A 91 -20.23 -16.41 11.18
C HIS A 91 -21.34 -15.38 11.11
N GLN A 92 -22.33 -15.74 10.30
CA GLN A 92 -23.69 -15.28 10.39
C GLN A 92 -24.15 -15.31 11.85
N ILE A 93 -24.75 -14.23 12.33
CA ILE A 93 -25.75 -14.31 13.39
C ILE A 93 -27.02 -13.72 12.80
N GLY A 94 -27.83 -14.58 12.21
CA GLY A 94 -29.27 -14.40 12.22
C GLY A 94 -29.82 -15.46 13.15
N ASN A 95 -30.66 -15.07 14.11
CA ASN A 95 -31.96 -15.72 14.26
C ASN A 95 -32.89 -14.89 15.19
N ALA A 96 -34.15 -14.85 14.76
CA ALA A 96 -35.44 -14.71 15.44
C ALA A 96 -35.56 -13.87 16.72
#